data_AF-A0A953WDB6-F1
#
_entry.id   AF-A0A953WDB6-F1
#
_cell.length_a   1.000
_cell.length_b   1.000
_cell.length_c   1.000
_cell.angle_alpha   90.00
_cell.angle_beta   90.00
_cell.angle_gamma   90.00
#
_symmetry.space_group_name_H-M   'P 1'
#
loop_
_entity.id
_entity.type
_entity.pdbx_description
1 polymer ?
#
loop_
_entity_poly.entity_id
_entity_poly.type
_entity_poly.pdbx_seq_one_letter_code
_entity_poly.pdbx_strand_id
1 'polypeptide(L)'
;MNKARFHVVLLSALMVCGASAAQSGLPMRGPDYFRDASDLAGALGSAHAIRVRCNGREDQYWRQYMSDMLSYEAPNRGNLRSSLVAKFNDAYQETSRDYLKCDNRAVEAEARFARQGQEIAERMAMHYFPKKPD
;
A
#
# COMPACT_ATOMS: atom_id res chain seq x y z
N MET A 1 -31.72 -22.39 52.98
CA MET A 1 -31.39 -21.12 53.64
C MET A 1 -30.24 -21.37 54.59
N ASN A 2 -29.02 -20.85 54.36
CA ASN A 2 -28.03 -20.69 55.43
C ASN A 2 -26.90 -19.72 55.04
N LYS A 3 -27.08 -18.48 55.54
CA LYS A 3 -26.12 -17.60 56.25
C LYS A 3 -24.75 -17.35 55.62
N ALA A 4 -24.59 -16.13 55.13
CA ALA A 4 -23.34 -15.44 54.87
C ALA A 4 -22.46 -15.34 56.13
N ARG A 5 -21.13 -15.40 55.95
CA ARG A 5 -20.15 -14.90 56.90
C ARG A 5 -19.06 -14.09 56.20
N PHE A 6 -18.63 -13.08 56.95
CA PHE A 6 -17.98 -11.82 56.60
C PHE A 6 -16.43 -11.86 56.70
N HIS A 7 -15.80 -10.81 56.14
CA HIS A 7 -14.47 -10.21 56.40
C HIS A 7 -13.22 -10.90 55.78
N VAL A 8 -12.60 -10.36 54.72
CA VAL A 8 -11.59 -9.26 54.60
C VAL A 8 -10.18 -9.69 55.08
N VAL A 9 -9.17 -9.62 54.19
CA VAL A 9 -7.86 -8.91 54.32
C VAL A 9 -6.90 -9.30 53.16
N LEU A 10 -6.15 -8.29 52.69
CA LEU A 10 -5.10 -8.16 51.67
C LEU A 10 -3.95 -9.22 51.66
N LEU A 11 -3.32 -9.45 50.48
CA LEU A 11 -1.90 -9.10 50.15
C LEU A 11 -1.34 -9.83 48.88
N SER A 12 -1.11 -9.03 47.82
CA SER A 12 0.01 -8.94 46.84
C SER A 12 0.86 -10.12 46.29
N ALA A 13 1.19 -9.95 44.98
CA ALA A 13 2.38 -10.35 44.18
C ALA A 13 2.41 -11.80 43.59
N LEU A 14 2.80 -12.08 42.34
CA LEU A 14 3.79 -11.47 41.43
C LEU A 14 3.35 -11.42 39.94
N MET A 15 3.67 -10.28 39.32
CA MET A 15 3.95 -10.13 37.89
C MET A 15 5.14 -11.01 37.46
N VAL A 16 5.12 -11.56 36.24
CA VAL A 16 5.93 -11.09 35.08
C VAL A 16 5.34 -11.77 33.83
N CYS A 17 4.45 -11.07 33.13
CA CYS A 17 4.17 -11.39 31.73
C CYS A 17 5.32 -10.81 30.91
N GLY A 18 6.25 -11.65 30.47
CA GLY A 18 7.26 -11.29 29.49
C GLY A 18 6.60 -10.96 28.16
N ALA A 19 6.26 -9.70 27.94
CA ALA A 19 5.89 -9.21 26.62
C ALA A 19 7.15 -9.20 25.76
N SER A 20 7.27 -10.16 24.85
CA SER A 20 8.24 -10.10 23.75
C SER A 20 7.91 -8.89 22.87
N ALA A 21 8.49 -7.74 23.18
CA ALA A 21 8.58 -6.61 22.26
C ALA A 21 9.70 -6.89 21.26
N ALA A 22 9.49 -7.86 20.37
CA ALA A 22 10.20 -7.87 19.09
C ALA A 22 9.54 -6.82 18.20
N GLN A 23 9.73 -5.53 18.52
CA GLN A 23 9.42 -4.47 17.59
C GLN A 23 10.49 -4.48 16.50
N SER A 24 10.14 -5.16 15.41
CA SER A 24 10.83 -5.14 14.13
C SER A 24 11.23 -3.70 13.78
N GLY A 25 12.55 -3.47 13.71
CA GLY A 25 13.18 -2.17 13.48
C GLY A 25 13.04 -1.62 12.05
N LEU A 26 11.83 -1.66 11.49
CA LEU A 26 11.51 -0.86 10.31
C LEU A 26 11.07 0.53 10.79
N PRO A 27 11.62 1.62 10.24
CA PRO A 27 11.18 2.96 10.58
C PRO A 27 9.67 3.07 10.35
N MET A 28 8.97 3.72 11.29
CA MET A 28 7.54 3.96 11.18
C MET A 28 7.27 4.73 9.88
N ARG A 29 6.54 4.11 8.95
CA ARG A 29 6.15 4.73 7.67
C ARG A 29 5.36 6.01 7.97
N GLY A 30 5.91 7.16 7.58
CA GLY A 30 5.33 8.48 7.81
C GLY A 30 4.34 8.91 6.72
N PRO A 31 3.71 10.09 6.86
CA PRO A 31 2.75 10.62 5.89
C PRO A 31 3.27 10.70 4.45
N ASP A 32 4.54 11.09 4.25
CA ASP A 32 5.15 11.17 2.92
C ASP A 32 5.28 9.82 2.24
N TYR A 33 5.63 8.78 3.00
CA TYR A 33 5.65 7.40 2.49
C TYR A 33 4.28 6.98 1.97
N PHE A 34 3.21 7.26 2.73
CA PHE A 34 1.85 6.90 2.31
C PHE A 34 1.38 7.70 1.09
N ARG A 35 1.83 8.96 0.97
CA ARG A 35 1.59 9.78 -0.22
C ARG A 35 2.27 9.19 -1.44
N ASP A 36 3.55 8.85 -1.34
CA ASP A 36 4.28 8.21 -2.45
C ASP A 36 3.65 6.86 -2.84
N ALA A 37 3.25 6.03 -1.87
CA ALA A 37 2.56 4.78 -2.17
C ALA A 37 1.22 5.02 -2.90
N SER A 38 0.45 6.02 -2.46
CA SER A 38 -0.80 6.41 -3.13
C SER A 38 -0.54 6.90 -4.56
N ASP A 39 0.49 7.72 -4.76
CA ASP A 39 0.86 8.23 -6.08
C ASP A 39 1.33 7.12 -7.02
N LEU A 40 2.08 6.13 -6.51
CA LEU A 40 2.47 4.93 -7.26
C LEU A 40 1.24 4.12 -7.70
N ALA A 41 0.30 3.89 -6.78
CA ALA A 41 -0.95 3.19 -7.10
C ALA A 41 -1.75 3.93 -8.18
N GLY A 42 -1.78 5.27 -8.13
CA GLY A 42 -2.39 6.10 -9.15
C GLY A 42 -1.72 5.95 -10.52
N ALA A 43 -0.39 6.04 -10.59
CA ALA A 43 0.37 5.89 -11.83
C ALA A 43 0.15 4.51 -12.47
N LEU A 44 0.14 3.43 -11.68
CA LEU A 44 -0.16 2.08 -12.14
C LEU A 44 -1.60 1.96 -12.67
N GLY A 45 -2.57 2.59 -12.00
CA GLY A 45 -3.98 2.61 -12.44
C GLY A 45 -4.15 3.31 -13.79
N SER A 46 -3.51 4.47 -13.96
CA SER A 46 -3.50 5.22 -15.21
C SER A 46 -2.83 4.44 -16.35
N ALA A 47 -1.66 3.85 -16.11
CA ALA A 47 -1.00 3.02 -17.10
C ALA A 47 -1.86 1.80 -17.50
N HIS A 48 -2.50 1.15 -16.53
CA HIS A 48 -3.40 0.02 -16.79
C HIS A 48 -4.61 0.41 -17.66
N ALA A 49 -5.19 1.60 -17.46
CA ALA A 49 -6.29 2.08 -18.28
C ALA A 49 -5.91 2.19 -19.76
N ILE A 50 -4.73 2.75 -20.07
CA ILE A 50 -4.23 2.80 -21.44
C ILE A 50 -3.98 1.40 -21.99
N ARG A 51 -3.33 0.54 -21.19
CA ARG A 51 -2.99 -0.82 -21.61
C ARG A 51 -4.23 -1.63 -21.95
N VAL A 52 -5.29 -1.55 -21.14
CA VAL A 52 -6.59 -2.17 -21.44
C VAL A 52 -7.22 -1.59 -22.69
N ARG A 53 -7.12 -0.27 -22.90
CA ARG A 53 -7.63 0.40 -24.11
C ARG A 53 -6.94 -0.09 -25.38
N CYS A 54 -5.62 -0.30 -25.33
CA CYS A 54 -4.81 -0.67 -26.50
C CYS A 54 -4.75 -2.17 -26.75
N ASN A 55 -4.71 -2.99 -25.69
CA ASN A 55 -4.40 -4.42 -25.78
C ASN A 55 -5.57 -5.32 -25.33
N GLY A 56 -6.63 -4.72 -24.78
CA GLY A 56 -7.78 -5.45 -24.25
C GLY A 56 -7.66 -5.80 -22.77
N ARG A 57 -8.78 -6.27 -22.20
CA ARG A 57 -8.93 -6.49 -20.75
C ARG A 57 -8.10 -7.64 -20.21
N GLU A 58 -7.61 -8.54 -21.05
CA GLU A 58 -6.78 -9.67 -20.63
C GLU A 58 -5.32 -9.28 -20.40
N ASP A 59 -4.89 -8.09 -20.85
CA ASP A 59 -3.55 -7.58 -20.57
C ASP A 59 -3.47 -7.02 -19.14
N GLN A 60 -2.99 -7.86 -18.23
CA GLN A 60 -2.89 -7.59 -16.80
C GLN A 60 -1.52 -7.05 -16.37
N TYR A 61 -0.67 -6.63 -17.32
CA TYR A 61 0.72 -6.24 -17.06
C TYR A 61 0.86 -5.26 -15.88
N TRP A 62 0.25 -4.09 -15.95
CA TRP A 62 0.32 -3.08 -14.87
C TRP A 62 -0.42 -3.49 -13.59
N ARG A 63 -1.45 -4.33 -13.71
CA ARG A 63 -2.17 -4.84 -12.54
C ARG A 63 -1.31 -5.81 -11.73
N GLN A 64 -0.41 -6.54 -12.37
CA GLN A 64 0.55 -7.39 -11.68
C GLN A 64 1.50 -6.55 -10.81
N TYR A 65 2.04 -5.45 -11.35
CA TYR A 65 2.86 -4.51 -10.54
C TYR A 65 2.08 -3.93 -9.35
N MET A 66 0.80 -3.61 -9.52
CA MET A 66 -0.04 -3.19 -8.39
C MET A 66 -0.21 -4.32 -7.36
N SER A 67 -0.40 -5.55 -7.80
CA SER A 67 -0.48 -6.72 -6.91
C SER A 67 0.82 -6.91 -6.11
N ASP A 68 1.96 -6.78 -6.78
CA ASP A 68 3.28 -6.92 -6.17
C ASP A 68 3.52 -5.80 -5.17
N MET A 69 3.24 -4.54 -5.54
CA MET A 69 3.29 -3.39 -4.63
C MET A 69 2.45 -3.64 -3.38
N LEU A 70 1.21 -4.10 -3.54
CA LEU A 70 0.34 -4.41 -2.41
C LEU A 70 0.88 -5.57 -1.54
N SER A 71 1.66 -6.49 -2.09
CA SER A 71 2.27 -7.58 -1.30
C SER A 71 3.37 -7.09 -0.37
N TYR A 72 4.11 -6.04 -0.74
CA TYR A 72 5.18 -5.47 0.07
C TYR A 72 4.68 -4.36 1.00
N GLU A 73 3.85 -3.47 0.45
CA GLU A 73 3.51 -2.22 1.12
C GLU A 73 2.22 -2.31 1.95
N ALA A 74 1.31 -3.21 1.58
CA ALA A 74 0.05 -3.45 2.30
C ALA A 74 -0.35 -4.94 2.31
N PRO A 75 0.50 -5.85 2.85
CA PRO A 75 0.29 -7.29 2.81
C PRO A 75 -1.00 -7.71 3.53
N ASN A 76 -1.33 -7.01 4.62
CA ASN A 76 -2.53 -7.28 5.41
C ASN A 76 -3.74 -6.55 4.82
N ARG A 77 -4.92 -7.17 4.97
CA ARG A 77 -6.19 -6.48 4.71
C ARG A 77 -6.35 -5.34 5.72
N GLY A 78 -6.88 -4.21 5.27
CA GLY A 78 -7.11 -3.03 6.12
C GLY A 78 -7.17 -1.74 5.32
N ASN A 79 -7.29 -0.62 6.05
CA ASN A 79 -7.54 0.70 5.46
C ASN A 79 -6.47 1.11 4.44
N LEU A 80 -5.18 0.85 4.73
CA LEU A 80 -4.10 1.14 3.79
C LEU A 80 -4.24 0.39 2.47
N ARG A 81 -4.47 -0.93 2.52
CA ARG A 81 -4.65 -1.74 1.31
C ARG A 81 -5.86 -1.24 0.52
N SER A 82 -6.97 -0.98 1.21
CA SER A 82 -8.20 -0.47 0.61
C SER A 82 -8.01 0.89 -0.05
N SER A 83 -7.28 1.82 0.58
CA SER A 83 -7.04 3.15 0.03
C SER A 83 -6.15 3.11 -1.22
N LEU A 84 -5.11 2.26 -1.22
CA LEU A 84 -4.26 2.06 -2.40
C LEU A 84 -5.04 1.44 -3.57
N VAL A 85 -5.88 0.45 -3.30
CA VAL A 85 -6.78 -0.14 -4.32
C VAL A 85 -7.78 0.89 -4.84
N ALA A 86 -8.38 1.69 -3.97
CA ALA A 86 -9.28 2.77 -4.36
C ALA A 86 -8.57 3.76 -5.29
N LYS A 87 -7.37 4.22 -4.92
CA LYS A 87 -6.58 5.15 -5.73
C LYS A 87 -6.24 4.60 -7.12
N PHE A 88 -5.86 3.33 -7.21
CA PHE A 88 -5.65 2.65 -8.50
C PHE A 88 -6.92 2.66 -9.36
N ASN A 89 -8.06 2.30 -8.77
CA ASN A 89 -9.33 2.23 -9.48
C ASN A 89 -9.83 3.61 -9.94
N ASP A 90 -9.63 4.64 -9.12
CA ASP A 90 -10.00 6.01 -9.43
C ASP A 90 -9.18 6.54 -10.61
N ALA A 91 -7.86 6.36 -10.55
CA ALA A 91 -6.95 6.75 -11.63
C ALA A 91 -7.22 5.98 -12.94
N TYR A 92 -7.55 4.69 -12.84
CA TYR A 92 -7.99 3.89 -13.98
C TYR A 92 -9.24 4.47 -14.64
N GLN A 93 -10.26 4.82 -13.83
CA GLN A 93 -11.51 5.37 -14.35
C GLN A 93 -11.31 6.76 -14.97
N GLU A 94 -10.53 7.62 -14.32
CA GLU A 94 -10.18 8.95 -14.84
C GLU A 94 -9.47 8.86 -16.17
N THR A 95 -8.39 8.07 -16.23
CA THR A 95 -7.61 7.90 -17.45
C THR A 95 -8.42 7.24 -18.57
N SER A 96 -9.34 6.33 -18.22
CA SER A 96 -10.25 5.71 -19.20
C SER A 96 -11.20 6.73 -19.85
N ARG A 97 -11.57 7.81 -19.16
CA ARG A 97 -12.38 8.92 -19.71
C ARG A 97 -11.55 9.81 -20.64
N ASP A 98 -10.28 10.02 -20.33
CA ASP A 98 -9.39 10.90 -21.10
C ASP A 98 -8.84 10.27 -22.38
N TYR A 99 -8.80 8.93 -22.43
CA TYR A 99 -8.24 8.16 -23.54
C TYR A 99 -9.27 7.16 -24.09
N LEU A 100 -10.13 7.67 -24.97
CA LEU A 100 -11.24 6.92 -25.57
C LEU A 100 -10.82 5.97 -26.72
N LYS A 101 -9.63 6.18 -27.30
CA LYS A 101 -9.07 5.37 -28.39
C LYS A 101 -7.59 5.11 -28.15
N CYS A 102 -7.09 4.01 -28.71
CA CYS A 102 -5.65 3.74 -28.74
C CYS A 102 -5.03 4.48 -29.93
N ASP A 103 -4.41 5.63 -29.66
CA ASP A 103 -3.63 6.43 -30.61
C ASP A 103 -2.24 6.73 -30.03
N ASN A 104 -1.38 7.43 -30.79
CA ASN A 104 -0.01 7.74 -30.34
C ASN A 104 0.00 8.52 -29.02
N ARG A 105 -0.98 9.40 -28.79
CA ARG A 105 -1.10 10.17 -27.54
C ARG A 105 -1.36 9.23 -26.35
N ALA A 106 -2.17 8.19 -26.53
CA ALA A 106 -2.40 7.16 -25.52
C ALA A 106 -1.11 6.38 -25.22
N VAL A 107 -0.42 5.89 -26.25
CA VAL A 107 0.84 5.13 -26.09
C VAL A 107 1.90 5.95 -25.38
N GLU A 108 2.06 7.22 -25.74
CA GLU A 108 2.97 8.14 -25.06
C GLU A 108 2.56 8.40 -23.61
N ALA A 109 1.25 8.42 -23.32
CA ALA A 109 0.75 8.58 -21.95
C ALA A 109 1.07 7.37 -21.08
N GLU A 110 0.91 6.15 -21.58
CA GLU A 110 1.33 4.94 -20.86
C GLU A 110 2.82 5.01 -20.51
N ALA A 111 3.67 5.40 -21.46
CA ALA A 111 5.10 5.55 -21.22
C ALA A 111 5.42 6.64 -20.18
N ARG A 112 4.65 7.74 -20.13
CA ARG A 112 4.78 8.77 -19.09
C ARG A 112 4.38 8.23 -17.71
N PHE A 113 3.24 7.55 -17.59
CA PHE A 113 2.80 6.97 -16.32
C PHE A 113 3.77 5.89 -15.82
N ALA A 114 4.34 5.09 -16.73
CA ALA A 114 5.38 4.12 -16.40
C ALA A 114 6.63 4.78 -15.80
N ARG A 115 7.14 5.85 -16.43
CA ARG A 115 8.29 6.60 -15.91
C ARG A 115 7.99 7.24 -14.55
N GLN A 116 6.82 7.87 -14.41
CA GLN A 116 6.39 8.42 -13.13
C GLN A 116 6.33 7.33 -12.04
N GLY A 117 5.76 6.16 -12.34
CA GLY A 117 5.72 5.04 -11.40
C GLY A 117 7.12 4.57 -11.00
N GLN A 118 8.04 4.47 -11.96
CA GLN A 118 9.43 4.13 -11.69
C GLN A 118 10.10 5.15 -10.75
N GLU A 119 9.99 6.44 -11.04
CA GLU A 119 10.57 7.51 -10.22
C GLU A 119 10.05 7.50 -8.77
N ILE A 120 8.75 7.23 -8.59
CA ILE A 120 8.13 7.10 -7.25
C ILE A 120 8.66 5.86 -6.53
N ALA A 121 8.69 4.71 -7.21
CA ALA A 121 9.18 3.45 -6.63
C ALA A 121 10.65 3.55 -6.21
N GLU A 122 11.50 4.17 -7.03
CA GLU A 122 12.90 4.45 -6.70
C GLU A 122 13.03 5.39 -5.50
N ARG A 123 12.24 6.47 -5.45
CA ARG A 123 12.21 7.37 -4.29
C ARG A 123 11.81 6.61 -3.03
N MET A 124 10.79 5.75 -3.10
CA MET A 124 10.35 4.95 -1.97
C MET A 124 11.45 3.99 -1.48
N ALA A 125 12.11 3.30 -2.40
CA ALA A 125 13.20 2.37 -2.09
C ALA A 125 14.40 3.08 -1.44
N MET A 126 14.73 4.29 -1.90
CA MET A 126 15.92 5.01 -1.47
C MET A 126 15.74 5.80 -0.16
N HIS A 127 14.54 6.34 0.09
CA HIS A 127 14.32 7.28 1.21
C HIS A 127 13.79 6.64 2.48
N TYR A 128 13.07 5.51 2.37
CA TYR A 128 12.35 4.96 3.53
C TYR A 128 12.92 3.64 4.05
N PHE A 129 13.91 3.07 3.37
CA PHE A 129 14.62 1.88 3.84
C PHE A 129 16.00 2.28 4.39
N PRO A 130 16.33 1.90 5.63
CA PRO A 130 17.62 2.22 6.20
C PRO A 130 18.74 1.53 5.40
N LYS A 131 19.71 2.31 4.94
CA LYS A 131 20.93 1.76 4.34
C LYS A 131 21.72 1.03 5.43
N LYS A 132 22.26 -0.15 5.10
CA LYS A 132 23.16 -0.87 6.00
C LYS A 132 24.39 0.02 6.24
N PRO A 133 24.81 0.26 7.49
CA PRO A 133 26.06 0.97 7.73
C PRO A 133 27.23 0.15 7.17
N ASP A 134 28.19 0.84 6.55
CA ASP A 134 29.44 0.27 6.04
C ASP A 134 30.31 -0.33 7.16
#